data_AF-A0A0F4LQ34-F1
#
_entry.id   AF-A0A0F4LQ34-F1
#
_cell.length_a   1.000
_cell.length_b   1.000
_cell.length_c   1.000
_cell.angle_alpha   90.00
_cell.angle_beta   90.00
_cell.angle_gamma   90.00
#
_symmetry.space_group_name_H-M   'P 1'
#
loop_
_entity.id
_entity.type
_entity.pdbx_description
1 polymer ?
#
loop_
_entity_poly.entity_id
_entity_poly.type
_entity_poly.pdbx_seq_one_letter_code
_entity_poly.pdbx_strand_id
1 'polypeptide(L)'
;MTNKKQRQNELQNNVFVLSNRLLTFSTELAERNESKRTTVAETIFNVLDQIGQKENNDKKTKELREAFSNVPLALHVQVLKSFTESFYIKNLIDVGIMPENEDTSKLSKKLLETVEVFEEYEQSILSPFEAIYLFALNLLKSMEQSNSTLKAGDIFLGDRKAQRTILMSFSDAYEERYGLRLRKEEGLVDE
;
A
#
# COMPACT_ATOMS: atom_id res chain seq x y z
N MET A 1 -23.09 23.44 9.32
CA MET A 1 -23.19 22.12 8.64
C MET A 1 -22.42 22.04 7.32
N THR A 2 -22.28 23.13 6.55
CA THR A 2 -21.56 23.18 5.26
C THR A 2 -20.08 22.76 5.34
N ASN A 3 -19.40 23.08 6.44
CA ASN A 3 -17.95 22.87 6.61
C ASN A 3 -17.55 21.38 6.79
N LYS A 4 -18.32 20.58 7.55
CA LYS A 4 -18.02 19.14 7.75
C LYS A 4 -18.19 18.33 6.44
N LYS A 5 -19.24 18.64 5.67
CA LYS A 5 -19.50 18.01 4.37
C LYS A 5 -18.43 18.39 3.33
N GLN A 6 -18.01 19.67 3.32
CA GLN A 6 -16.96 20.13 2.43
C GLN A 6 -15.61 19.45 2.74
N ARG A 7 -15.22 19.40 4.02
CA ARG A 7 -14.01 18.67 4.46
C ARG A 7 -14.05 17.20 4.08
N GLN A 8 -15.19 16.53 4.25
CA GLN A 8 -15.34 15.13 3.85
C GLN A 8 -15.17 14.94 2.34
N ASN A 9 -15.75 15.83 1.52
CA ASN A 9 -15.57 15.79 0.07
C ASN A 9 -14.10 16.02 -0.34
N GLU A 10 -13.41 16.95 0.31
CA GLU A 10 -11.99 17.22 0.07
C GLU A 10 -11.13 15.99 0.39
N LEU A 11 -11.38 15.34 1.53
CA LEU A 11 -10.68 14.10 1.92
C LEU A 11 -10.92 12.96 0.93
N GLN A 12 -12.17 12.76 0.50
CA GLN A 12 -12.50 11.73 -0.49
C GLN A 12 -11.88 12.05 -1.85
N ASN A 13 -11.81 13.32 -2.23
CA ASN A 13 -11.10 13.76 -3.43
C ASN A 13 -9.60 13.45 -3.31
N ASN A 14 -8.97 13.69 -2.16
CA ASN A 14 -7.55 13.39 -1.96
C ASN A 14 -7.27 11.89 -2.04
N VAL A 15 -8.14 11.06 -1.47
CA VAL A 15 -8.07 9.59 -1.62
C VAL A 15 -8.13 9.18 -3.09
N PHE A 16 -9.09 9.74 -3.84
CA PHE A 16 -9.23 9.49 -5.27
C PHE A 16 -7.99 9.93 -6.07
N VAL A 17 -7.47 11.13 -5.79
CA VAL A 17 -6.28 11.67 -6.46
C VAL A 17 -5.08 10.77 -6.22
N LEU A 18 -4.80 10.38 -4.98
CA LEU A 18 -3.65 9.53 -4.67
C LEU A 18 -3.79 8.15 -5.33
N SER A 19 -4.96 7.51 -5.24
CA SER A 19 -5.25 6.22 -5.89
C SER A 19 -5.01 6.25 -7.40
N ASN A 20 -5.48 7.29 -8.10
CA ASN A 20 -5.27 7.44 -9.54
C ASN A 20 -3.81 7.74 -9.91
N ARG A 21 -3.09 8.49 -9.09
CA ARG A 21 -1.66 8.75 -9.31
C ARG A 21 -0.84 7.47 -9.20
N LEU A 22 -1.13 6.63 -8.20
CA LEU A 22 -0.52 5.31 -8.06
C LEU A 22 -0.85 4.41 -9.26
N LEU A 23 -2.09 4.40 -9.74
CA LEU A 23 -2.51 3.63 -10.92
C LEU A 23 -1.86 4.12 -12.22
N THR A 24 -1.68 5.44 -12.36
CA THR A 24 -0.97 6.01 -13.51
C THR A 24 0.49 5.60 -13.48
N PHE A 25 1.15 5.76 -12.33
CA PHE A 25 2.53 5.34 -12.14
C PHE A 25 2.72 3.84 -12.42
N SER A 26 1.83 2.99 -11.92
CA SER A 26 1.90 1.54 -12.15
C SER A 26 1.78 1.18 -13.64
N THR A 27 1.01 1.94 -14.41
CA THR A 27 0.85 1.75 -15.86
C THR A 27 2.16 2.09 -16.58
N GLU A 28 2.76 3.23 -16.24
CA GLU A 28 4.04 3.65 -16.82
C GLU A 28 5.18 2.69 -16.42
N LEU A 29 5.17 2.17 -15.20
CA LEU A 29 6.13 1.17 -14.75
C LEU A 29 5.98 -0.14 -15.56
N ALA A 30 4.74 -0.58 -15.80
CA ALA A 30 4.47 -1.77 -16.61
C ALA A 30 4.90 -1.60 -18.08
N GLU A 31 4.79 -0.39 -18.64
CA GLU A 31 5.25 -0.08 -20.01
C GLU A 31 6.78 -0.14 -20.15
N ARG A 32 7.52 0.13 -19.07
CA ARG A 32 8.99 0.06 -19.04
C ARG A 32 9.52 -1.34 -18.81
N ASN A 33 8.74 -2.22 -18.20
CA ASN A 33 9.11 -3.61 -17.95
C ASN A 33 8.79 -4.49 -19.17
N GLU A 34 9.80 -5.17 -19.73
CA GLU A 34 9.65 -6.04 -20.92
C GLU A 34 8.59 -7.15 -20.72
N SER A 35 8.42 -7.61 -19.47
CA SER A 35 7.43 -8.63 -19.12
C SER A 35 6.01 -8.08 -18.95
N LYS A 36 5.85 -6.75 -18.80
CA LYS A 36 4.62 -6.06 -18.38
C LYS A 36 3.97 -6.64 -17.11
N ARG A 37 4.74 -7.38 -16.30
CA ARG A 37 4.27 -8.01 -15.06
C ARG A 37 4.64 -7.15 -13.86
N THR A 38 4.03 -5.97 -13.78
CA THR A 38 4.12 -5.14 -12.57
C THR A 38 3.13 -5.62 -11.50
N THR A 39 3.44 -5.38 -10.24
CA THR A 39 2.54 -5.66 -9.11
C THR A 39 2.24 -4.40 -8.27
N VAL A 40 1.25 -4.48 -7.38
CA VAL A 40 0.91 -3.38 -6.46
C VAL A 40 2.08 -3.13 -5.50
N ALA A 41 2.66 -4.19 -4.92
CA ALA A 41 3.80 -4.04 -4.01
C ALA A 41 5.03 -3.45 -4.71
N GLU A 42 5.31 -3.86 -5.95
CA GLU A 42 6.40 -3.28 -6.75
C GLU A 42 6.15 -1.80 -7.06
N THR A 43 4.90 -1.44 -7.37
CA THR A 43 4.52 -0.03 -7.59
C THR A 43 4.78 0.79 -6.33
N ILE A 44 4.29 0.32 -5.18
CA ILE A 44 4.48 1.01 -3.89
C ILE A 44 5.96 1.11 -3.54
N PHE A 45 6.73 0.05 -3.77
CA PHE A 45 8.16 0.03 -3.53
C PHE A 45 8.88 1.13 -4.33
N ASN A 46 8.64 1.20 -5.64
CA ASN A 46 9.26 2.19 -6.52
C ASN A 46 8.80 3.62 -6.18
N VAL A 47 7.53 3.81 -5.84
CA VAL A 47 7.00 5.14 -5.47
C VAL A 47 7.65 5.64 -4.19
N LEU A 48 7.70 4.83 -3.14
CA LEU A 48 8.28 5.25 -1.86
C LEU A 48 9.80 5.41 -1.93
N ASP A 49 10.50 4.56 -2.69
CA ASP A 49 11.93 4.75 -2.97
C ASP A 49 12.21 6.10 -3.65
N GLN A 50 11.43 6.46 -4.67
CA GLN A 50 11.56 7.75 -5.35
C GLN A 50 11.21 8.94 -4.46
N ILE A 51 10.17 8.84 -3.64
CA ILE A 51 9.77 9.92 -2.73
C ILE A 51 10.83 10.13 -1.64
N GLY A 52 11.44 9.04 -1.16
CA GLY A 52 12.48 9.05 -0.12
C GLY A 52 13.78 9.74 -0.56
N GLN A 53 14.07 9.76 -1.86
CA GLN A 53 15.18 10.51 -2.46
C GLN A 53 14.83 12.02 -2.50
N LYS A 54 15.24 12.77 -1.47
CA LYS A 54 14.85 14.19 -1.29
C LYS A 54 15.33 15.10 -2.42
N GLU A 55 16.44 14.75 -3.05
CA GLU A 55 17.02 15.41 -4.22
C GLU A 55 16.24 15.13 -5.52
N ASN A 56 15.41 14.09 -5.56
CA ASN A 56 14.56 13.80 -6.70
C ASN A 56 13.46 14.87 -6.82
N ASN A 57 13.65 15.73 -7.82
CA ASN A 57 12.84 16.89 -8.11
C ASN A 57 11.98 16.73 -9.36
N ASP A 58 11.88 15.51 -9.89
CA ASP A 58 10.99 15.21 -11.00
C ASP A 58 9.54 15.60 -10.66
N LYS A 59 8.83 16.10 -11.68
CA LYS A 59 7.47 16.60 -11.52
C LYS A 59 6.55 15.51 -10.95
N LYS A 60 6.68 14.26 -11.40
CA LYS A 60 5.82 13.15 -10.95
C LYS A 60 6.10 12.79 -9.50
N THR A 61 7.36 12.72 -9.10
CA THR A 61 7.74 12.45 -7.70
C THR A 61 7.23 13.55 -6.77
N LYS A 62 7.30 14.83 -7.18
CA LYS A 62 6.72 15.95 -6.41
C LYS A 62 5.21 15.82 -6.26
N GLU A 63 4.51 15.53 -7.35
CA GLU A 63 3.07 15.36 -7.36
C GLU A 63 2.60 14.16 -6.51
N LEU A 64 3.37 13.05 -6.50
CA LEU A 64 3.11 11.91 -5.64
C LEU A 64 3.35 12.27 -4.16
N ARG A 65 4.46 12.94 -3.84
CA ARG A 65 4.78 13.40 -2.49
C ARG A 65 3.68 14.31 -1.94
N GLU A 66 3.23 15.27 -2.75
CA GLU A 66 2.13 16.17 -2.40
C GLU A 66 0.81 15.40 -2.18
N ALA A 67 0.50 14.46 -3.07
CA ALA A 67 -0.71 13.64 -2.92
C ALA A 67 -0.69 12.79 -1.64
N PHE A 68 0.46 12.20 -1.28
CA PHE A 68 0.62 11.49 -0.01
C PHE A 68 0.44 12.43 1.18
N SER A 69 1.03 13.63 1.17
CA SER A 69 0.88 14.59 2.28
C SER A 69 -0.54 15.12 2.45
N ASN A 70 -1.35 15.11 1.38
CA ASN A 70 -2.74 15.57 1.41
C ASN A 70 -3.72 14.50 1.91
N VAL A 71 -3.28 13.25 2.07
CA VAL A 71 -4.12 12.18 2.60
C VAL A 71 -3.70 11.86 4.04
N PRO A 72 -4.60 12.05 5.02
CA PRO A 72 -4.36 11.64 6.40
C PRO A 72 -4.06 10.14 6.51
N LEU A 73 -3.24 9.76 7.49
CA LEU A 73 -2.87 8.36 7.74
C LEU A 73 -4.11 7.48 7.96
N ALA A 74 -5.15 7.98 8.62
CA ALA A 74 -6.39 7.23 8.85
C ALA A 74 -7.14 6.86 7.56
N LEU A 75 -6.81 7.48 6.43
CA LEU A 75 -7.39 7.21 5.11
C LEU A 75 -6.46 6.42 4.18
N HIS A 76 -5.24 6.11 4.59
CA HIS A 76 -4.28 5.39 3.74
C HIS A 76 -4.76 3.97 3.39
N VAL A 77 -5.46 3.29 4.31
CA VAL A 77 -6.09 1.99 3.99
C VAL A 77 -7.13 2.13 2.88
N GLN A 78 -7.93 3.20 2.90
CA GLN A 78 -8.92 3.45 1.86
C GLN A 78 -8.24 3.65 0.49
N VAL A 79 -7.13 4.39 0.45
CA VAL A 79 -6.31 4.54 -0.76
C VAL A 79 -5.77 3.20 -1.21
N LEU A 80 -5.18 2.41 -0.31
CA LEU A 80 -4.55 1.13 -0.66
C LEU A 80 -5.56 0.15 -1.25
N LYS A 81 -6.74 0.01 -0.63
CA LYS A 81 -7.82 -0.84 -1.14
C LYS A 81 -8.28 -0.37 -2.53
N SER A 82 -8.55 0.93 -2.68
CA SER A 82 -8.99 1.51 -3.95
C SER A 82 -7.95 1.32 -5.07
N PHE A 83 -6.68 1.58 -4.76
CA PHE A 83 -5.58 1.41 -5.71
C PHE A 83 -5.42 -0.06 -6.10
N THR A 84 -5.43 -0.97 -5.11
CA THR A 84 -5.34 -2.41 -5.33
C THR A 84 -6.46 -2.86 -6.27
N GLU A 85 -7.72 -2.63 -5.92
CA GLU A 85 -8.85 -3.04 -6.75
C GLU A 85 -8.77 -2.48 -8.19
N SER A 86 -8.48 -1.18 -8.32
CA SER A 86 -8.36 -0.53 -9.63
C SER A 86 -7.21 -1.11 -10.46
N PHE A 87 -6.09 -1.44 -9.82
CA PHE A 87 -4.94 -2.06 -10.48
C PHE A 87 -5.30 -3.42 -11.08
N TYR A 88 -5.95 -4.29 -10.30
CA TYR A 88 -6.33 -5.63 -10.76
C TYR A 88 -7.38 -5.59 -11.87
N ILE A 89 -8.38 -4.71 -11.74
CA ILE A 89 -9.40 -4.50 -12.78
C ILE A 89 -8.75 -4.01 -14.07
N LYS A 90 -7.91 -2.97 -14.00
CA LYS A 90 -7.29 -2.36 -15.19
C LYS A 90 -6.37 -3.33 -15.94
N ASN A 91 -5.66 -4.19 -15.21
CA ASN A 91 -4.71 -5.12 -15.80
C ASN A 91 -5.35 -6.45 -16.25
N LEU A 92 -6.69 -6.57 -16.22
CA LEU A 92 -7.44 -7.78 -16.57
C LEU A 92 -6.89 -9.04 -15.85
N ILE A 93 -6.35 -8.85 -14.65
CA ILE A 93 -5.88 -9.95 -13.83
C ILE A 93 -7.13 -10.59 -13.28
N ASP A 94 -7.41 -11.82 -13.71
CA ASP A 94 -8.61 -12.58 -13.37
C ASP A 94 -8.99 -12.34 -11.90
N VAL A 95 -10.10 -11.63 -11.75
CA VAL A 95 -10.58 -11.03 -10.50
C VAL A 95 -11.24 -12.08 -9.59
N GLY A 96 -11.26 -13.34 -10.03
CA GLY A 96 -11.67 -14.48 -9.23
C GLY A 96 -11.03 -14.39 -7.86
N ILE A 97 -11.87 -14.38 -6.82
CA ILE A 97 -11.44 -14.29 -5.43
C ILE A 97 -10.62 -15.55 -5.16
N MET A 98 -9.29 -15.41 -5.13
CA MET A 98 -8.43 -16.46 -4.63
C MET A 98 -8.72 -16.58 -3.13
N PRO A 99 -9.25 -17.71 -2.66
CA PRO A 99 -9.52 -17.89 -1.24
C PRO A 99 -8.20 -17.78 -0.47
N GLU A 100 -8.27 -17.23 0.73
CA GLU A 100 -7.11 -17.18 1.61
C GLU A 100 -6.63 -18.61 1.90
N ASN A 101 -5.32 -18.82 1.79
CA ASN A 101 -4.65 -20.06 2.17
C ASN A 101 -3.58 -19.77 3.22
N GLU A 102 -2.90 -20.81 3.69
CA GLU A 102 -1.89 -20.68 4.74
C GLU A 102 -0.76 -19.70 4.36
N ASP A 103 -0.27 -19.75 3.13
CA ASP A 103 0.82 -18.87 2.67
C ASP A 103 0.36 -17.40 2.61
N THR A 104 -0.83 -17.12 2.04
CA THR A 104 -1.35 -15.75 1.97
C THR A 104 -1.69 -15.19 3.35
N SER A 105 -2.27 -16.01 4.23
CA SER A 105 -2.59 -15.64 5.62
C SER A 105 -1.32 -15.36 6.43
N LYS A 106 -0.25 -16.14 6.21
CA LYS A 106 1.03 -15.92 6.87
C LYS A 106 1.69 -14.62 6.43
N LEU A 107 1.63 -14.30 5.13
CA LEU A 107 2.23 -13.07 4.59
C LEU A 107 1.45 -11.82 5.00
N SER A 108 0.11 -11.87 5.06
CA SER A 108 -0.69 -10.75 5.56
C SER A 108 -0.42 -10.47 7.05
N LYS A 109 -0.27 -11.51 7.87
CA LYS A 109 0.14 -11.37 9.28
C LYS A 109 1.53 -10.76 9.41
N LYS A 110 2.51 -11.21 8.64
CA LYS A 110 3.87 -10.63 8.65
C LYS A 110 3.92 -9.15 8.26
N LEU A 111 3.04 -8.72 7.34
CA LEU A 111 2.89 -7.30 7.01
C LEU A 111 2.38 -6.51 8.22
N LEU A 112 1.38 -7.03 8.94
CA LEU A 112 0.89 -6.39 10.16
C LEU A 112 1.95 -6.38 11.27
N GLU A 113 2.67 -7.50 11.47
CA GLU A 113 3.79 -7.60 12.40
C GLU A 113 4.86 -6.54 12.12
N THR A 114 5.10 -6.18 10.84
CA THR A 114 6.03 -5.09 10.48
C THR A 114 5.59 -3.74 11.05
N VAL A 115 4.27 -3.48 11.08
CA VAL A 115 3.71 -2.27 11.68
C VAL A 115 3.81 -2.32 13.20
N GLU A 116 3.44 -3.45 13.81
CA GLU A 116 3.44 -3.63 15.27
C GLU A 116 4.86 -3.51 15.86
N VAL A 117 5.84 -4.12 15.21
CA VAL A 117 7.25 -4.01 15.58
C VAL A 117 7.71 -2.56 15.51
N PHE A 118 7.40 -1.85 14.41
CA PHE A 118 7.81 -0.46 14.28
C PHE A 118 7.14 0.44 15.32
N GLU A 119 5.85 0.22 15.61
CA GLU A 119 5.12 0.93 16.66
C GLU A 119 5.75 0.71 18.05
N GLU A 120 6.14 -0.52 18.37
CA GLU A 120 6.80 -0.84 19.64
C GLU A 120 8.12 -0.06 19.81
N TYR A 121 8.94 -0.02 18.75
CA TYR A 121 10.27 0.60 18.82
C TYR A 121 10.27 2.12 18.64
N GLU A 122 9.49 2.65 17.70
CA GLU A 122 9.52 4.06 17.29
C GLU A 122 8.32 4.86 17.83
N GLN A 123 7.39 4.20 18.53
CA GLN A 123 6.19 4.83 19.11
C GLN A 123 5.35 5.57 18.05
N SER A 124 5.40 5.08 16.81
CA SER A 124 4.70 5.66 15.65
C SER A 124 4.12 4.56 14.78
N ILE A 125 3.00 4.83 14.12
CA ILE A 125 2.29 3.86 13.31
C ILE A 125 2.72 4.08 11.86
N LEU A 126 3.34 3.06 11.25
CA LEU A 126 3.62 3.10 9.81
C LEU A 126 2.33 3.20 9.02
N SER A 127 2.34 3.98 7.95
CA SER A 127 1.33 3.83 6.91
C SER A 127 1.34 2.42 6.33
N PRO A 128 0.20 1.91 5.85
CA PRO A 128 0.16 0.62 5.18
C PRO A 128 1.07 0.60 3.93
N PHE A 129 1.36 1.75 3.33
CA PHE A 129 2.33 1.86 2.23
C PHE A 129 3.76 1.66 2.69
N GLU A 130 4.17 2.30 3.80
CA GLU A 130 5.50 2.12 4.38
C GLU A 130 5.72 0.69 4.86
N ALA A 131 4.70 0.07 5.46
CA ALA A 131 4.75 -1.35 5.85
C ALA A 131 5.04 -2.25 4.64
N ILE A 132 4.34 -2.05 3.53
CA ILE A 132 4.57 -2.77 2.27
C ILE A 132 5.98 -2.52 1.73
N TYR A 133 6.46 -1.27 1.76
CA TYR A 133 7.80 -0.91 1.31
C TYR A 133 8.88 -1.62 2.13
N LEU A 134 8.82 -1.55 3.47
CA LEU A 134 9.79 -2.19 4.35
C LEU A 134 9.75 -3.71 4.22
N PHE A 135 8.56 -4.28 4.12
CA PHE A 135 8.40 -5.73 3.93
C PHE A 135 9.00 -6.18 2.59
N ALA A 136 8.70 -5.48 1.49
CA ALA A 136 9.28 -5.76 0.17
C ALA A 136 10.80 -5.59 0.18
N LEU A 137 11.32 -4.52 0.79
CA LEU A 137 12.75 -4.29 0.94
C LEU A 137 13.44 -5.42 1.71
N ASN A 138 12.81 -5.91 2.79
CA ASN A 138 13.32 -7.03 3.56
C ASN A 138 13.34 -8.33 2.76
N LEU A 139 12.28 -8.62 2.00
CA LEU A 139 12.23 -9.77 1.11
C LEU A 139 13.35 -9.71 0.07
N LEU A 140 13.51 -8.58 -0.62
CA LEU A 140 14.55 -8.38 -1.64
C LEU A 140 15.97 -8.56 -1.07
N LYS A 141 16.25 -7.97 0.11
CA LYS A 141 17.56 -8.11 0.77
C LYS A 141 17.86 -9.54 1.23
N SER A 142 16.81 -10.29 1.57
CA SER A 142 16.93 -11.62 2.19
C SER A 142 16.79 -12.77 1.20
N MET A 143 16.43 -12.50 -0.07
CA MET A 143 16.28 -13.51 -1.13
C MET A 143 17.59 -14.26 -1.41
N GLU A 144 18.74 -13.64 -1.15
CA GLU A 144 20.05 -14.28 -1.31
C GLU A 144 20.44 -15.21 -0.14
N GLN A 145 19.66 -15.21 0.95
CA GLN A 145 20.06 -15.80 2.24
C GLN A 145 19.17 -16.98 2.70
N SER A 146 17.96 -17.16 2.16
CA SER A 146 17.03 -18.20 2.62
C SER A 146 15.97 -18.62 1.59
N ASN A 147 15.79 -19.94 1.42
CA ASN A 147 14.75 -20.54 0.58
C ASN A 147 13.31 -20.15 1.00
N SER A 148 13.06 -19.96 2.29
CA SER A 148 11.71 -19.59 2.78
C SER A 148 11.37 -18.13 2.46
N THR A 149 12.37 -17.25 2.44
CA THR A 149 12.23 -15.86 2.00
C THR A 149 12.07 -15.77 0.49
N LEU A 150 12.76 -16.64 -0.26
CA LEU A 150 12.61 -16.75 -1.70
C LEU A 150 11.17 -17.13 -2.06
N LYS A 151 10.59 -18.15 -1.40
CA LYS A 151 9.16 -18.50 -1.56
C LYS A 151 8.22 -17.34 -1.20
N ALA A 152 8.47 -16.66 -0.07
CA ALA A 152 7.66 -15.52 0.35
C ALA A 152 7.72 -14.37 -0.68
N GLY A 153 8.89 -14.13 -1.25
CA GLY A 153 9.13 -13.17 -2.30
C GLY A 153 8.44 -13.54 -3.62
N ASP A 154 8.53 -14.80 -4.04
CA ASP A 154 7.84 -15.29 -5.25
C ASP A 154 6.32 -15.09 -5.13
N ILE A 155 5.75 -15.34 -3.95
CA ILE A 155 4.33 -15.15 -3.70
C ILE A 155 3.98 -13.67 -3.64
N PHE A 156 4.68 -12.89 -2.81
CA PHE A 156 4.30 -11.50 -2.55
C PHE A 156 4.64 -10.56 -3.71
N LEU A 157 5.75 -10.77 -4.41
CA LEU A 157 6.22 -9.91 -5.50
C LEU A 157 5.98 -10.50 -6.90
N GLY A 158 5.81 -11.82 -7.02
CA GLY A 158 5.65 -12.51 -8.30
C GLY A 158 4.23 -12.98 -8.63
N ASP A 159 3.47 -13.44 -7.63
CA ASP A 159 2.08 -13.89 -7.81
C ASP A 159 1.08 -12.76 -7.55
N ARG A 160 0.60 -12.18 -8.66
CA ARG A 160 -0.41 -11.11 -8.63
C ARG A 160 -1.70 -11.56 -7.91
N LYS A 161 -2.20 -12.77 -8.13
CA LYS A 161 -3.47 -13.17 -7.49
C LYS A 161 -3.30 -13.31 -5.97
N ALA A 162 -2.22 -13.97 -5.55
CA ALA A 162 -1.91 -14.11 -4.14
C ALA A 162 -1.64 -12.76 -3.47
N GLN A 163 -0.91 -11.86 -4.12
CA GLN A 163 -0.63 -10.51 -3.62
C GLN A 163 -1.93 -9.73 -3.36
N ARG A 164 -2.92 -9.80 -4.26
CA ARG A 164 -4.22 -9.15 -4.01
C ARG A 164 -4.84 -9.62 -2.69
N THR A 165 -4.94 -10.93 -2.49
CA THR A 165 -5.52 -11.50 -1.27
C THR A 165 -4.72 -11.06 -0.04
N ILE A 166 -3.39 -11.11 -0.10
CA ILE A 166 -2.50 -10.67 0.99
C ILE A 166 -2.76 -9.20 1.35
N LEU A 167 -2.79 -8.31 0.36
CA LEU A 167 -2.96 -6.87 0.59
C LEU A 167 -4.35 -6.51 1.10
N MET A 168 -5.40 -7.21 0.64
CA MET A 168 -6.76 -6.99 1.14
C MET A 168 -6.89 -7.51 2.58
N SER A 169 -6.43 -8.72 2.90
CA SER A 169 -6.42 -9.27 4.26
C SER A 169 -5.61 -8.38 5.21
N PHE A 170 -4.42 -7.92 4.78
CA PHE A 170 -3.61 -6.98 5.55
C PHE A 170 -4.34 -5.66 5.80
N SER A 171 -5.00 -5.11 4.78
CA SER A 171 -5.74 -3.86 4.89
C SER A 171 -6.92 -3.96 5.87
N ASP A 172 -7.62 -5.09 5.88
CA ASP A 172 -8.71 -5.35 6.83
C ASP A 172 -8.18 -5.47 8.27
N ALA A 173 -7.10 -6.22 8.48
CA ALA A 173 -6.49 -6.38 9.79
C ALA A 173 -5.90 -5.07 10.34
N TYR A 174 -5.24 -4.28 9.48
CA TYR A 174 -4.73 -2.95 9.84
C TYR A 174 -5.87 -2.02 10.26
N GLU A 175 -6.96 -2.01 9.48
CA GLU A 175 -8.14 -1.18 9.75
C GLU A 175 -8.81 -1.55 11.08
N GLU A 176 -8.93 -2.84 11.37
CA GLU A 176 -9.44 -3.35 12.64
C GLU A 176 -8.55 -2.93 13.81
N ARG A 177 -7.22 -3.04 13.64
CA ARG A 177 -6.24 -2.76 14.69
C ARG A 177 -6.08 -1.27 14.99
N TYR A 178 -6.05 -0.44 13.94
CA TYR A 178 -5.60 0.95 14.03
C TYR A 178 -6.63 1.98 13.56
N GLY A 179 -7.61 1.59 12.74
CA GLY A 179 -8.50 2.52 12.04
C GLY A 179 -9.28 3.46 12.97
N LEU A 180 -9.80 2.95 14.09
CA LEU A 180 -10.51 3.79 15.06
C LEU A 180 -9.57 4.79 15.76
N ARG A 181 -8.38 4.35 16.17
CA ARG A 181 -7.39 5.20 16.83
C ARG A 181 -6.96 6.34 15.91
N LEU A 182 -6.55 6.00 14.69
CA LEU A 182 -6.12 6.97 13.68
C LEU A 182 -7.21 7.99 13.34
N ARG A 183 -8.46 7.53 13.15
CA ARG A 183 -9.59 8.45 12.90
C ARG A 183 -9.86 9.40 14.06
N LYS A 184 -9.65 8.97 15.30
CA LYS A 184 -9.79 9.83 16.49
C LYS A 184 -8.69 10.87 16.56
N GLU A 185 -7.42 10.45 16.38
CA GLU A 185 -6.25 11.34 16.39
C GLU A 185 -6.35 12.45 15.34
N GLU A 186 -6.99 12.17 14.21
CA GLU A 186 -7.18 13.14 13.11
C GLU A 186 -8.52 13.90 13.17
N GLY A 187 -9.34 13.65 14.20
CA GLY A 187 -10.64 14.29 14.40
C GLY A 187 -11.64 14.01 13.26
N LEU A 188 -11.61 12.79 12.72
CA LEU A 188 -12.51 12.32 11.66
C LEU A 188 -13.78 11.65 12.20
N VAL A 189 -13.74 11.22 13.46
CA VAL A 189 -14.91 10.72 14.21
C VAL A 189 -15.06 11.54 15.49
N ASP A 190 -16.31 11.77 15.90
CA ASP A 190 -16.62 12.43 17.16
C ASP A 190 -16.46 11.40 18.32
N GLU A 191 -16.11 11.85 19.53
CA GLU A 191 -15.95 10.98 20.73
C GLU A 191 -17.22 10.21 21.11
#